data_AF-A0A1P8FA12-F1
#
_entry.id   AF-A0A1P8FA12-F1
#
_cell.length_a   1.000
_cell.length_b   1.000
_cell.length_c   1.000
_cell.angle_alpha   90.00
_cell.angle_beta   90.00
_cell.angle_gamma   90.00
#
_symmetry.space_group_name_H-M   'P 1'
#
loop_
_entity.id
_entity.type
_entity.pdbx_description
1 polymer ?
#
loop_
_entity_poly.entity_id
_entity_poly.type
_entity_poly.pdbx_seq_one_letter_code
_entity_poly.pdbx_strand_id
1 'polypeptide(L)'
;MPNPMTTVGKIHVFHGDGRGKTSAAMGEVLRAKALGQRVGVVFFMKGKRKGAEYRSLENLGVEYAVFGRSGFLSGADAETQDKVLARQALEYSGAILKSGRFDLVILDEIINAQYYGLILADDIVKLMVSKPNGMSMILTGKTADKRILERADQVCVFHKIKHPYDKGIFARKGIDF
;
A
#
# COMPACT_ATOMS: atom_id res chain seq x y z
N MET A 1 -32.10 2.55 15.25
CA MET A 1 -30.69 2.81 14.87
C MET A 1 -30.70 3.54 13.54
N PRO A 2 -30.00 4.66 13.37
CA PRO A 2 -30.09 5.43 12.13
C PRO A 2 -29.55 4.60 10.95
N ASN A 3 -30.30 4.64 9.85
CA ASN A 3 -30.07 3.99 8.56
C ASN A 3 -28.67 4.33 8.02
N PRO A 4 -27.81 3.36 7.63
CA PRO A 4 -26.49 3.69 7.11
C PRO A 4 -26.66 4.25 5.69
N MET A 5 -26.87 5.57 5.61
CA MET A 5 -26.56 6.33 4.41
C MET A 5 -25.18 5.87 3.94
N THR A 6 -25.11 5.45 2.67
CA THR A 6 -23.91 4.98 1.98
C THR A 6 -22.70 5.84 2.33
N THR A 7 -21.89 5.37 3.29
CA THR A 7 -20.71 6.11 3.74
C THR A 7 -19.72 6.20 2.59
N VAL A 8 -19.39 7.43 2.19
CA VAL A 8 -18.37 7.69 1.17
C VAL A 8 -17.03 7.22 1.73
N GLY A 9 -16.45 6.20 1.11
CA GLY A 9 -15.14 5.67 1.46
C GLY A 9 -14.05 6.73 1.25
N LYS A 10 -13.04 6.67 2.10
CA LYS A 10 -12.00 7.71 2.23
C LYS A 10 -10.67 7.25 1.67
N ILE A 11 -9.81 8.21 1.31
CA ILE A 11 -8.46 7.95 0.82
C ILE A 11 -7.46 8.39 1.87
N HIS A 12 -6.68 7.45 2.39
CA HIS A 12 -5.67 7.69 3.40
C HIS A 12 -4.27 7.51 2.82
N VAL A 13 -3.36 8.41 3.17
CA VAL A 13 -1.95 8.34 2.79
C VAL A 13 -1.10 8.21 4.05
N PHE A 14 -0.36 7.12 4.15
CA PHE A 14 0.62 6.88 5.21
C PHE A 14 2.02 7.02 4.62
N HIS A 15 2.65 8.17 4.80
CA HIS A 15 3.97 8.45 4.24
C HIS A 15 4.98 8.93 5.27
N GLY A 16 6.24 9.11 4.87
CA GLY A 16 7.33 9.57 5.73
C GLY A 16 8.48 8.57 5.85
N ASP A 17 9.57 9.01 6.47
CA ASP A 17 10.81 8.25 6.63
C ASP A 17 10.82 7.31 7.84
N GLY A 18 9.88 7.48 8.76
CA GLY A 18 9.68 6.65 9.94
C GLY A 18 9.12 5.26 9.61
N ARG A 19 9.50 4.27 10.42
CA ARG A 19 8.91 2.92 10.40
C ARG A 19 7.46 2.98 10.91
N GLY A 20 6.56 2.23 10.29
CA GLY A 20 5.20 2.01 10.81
C GLY A 20 4.07 2.12 9.77
N LYS A 21 4.33 2.66 8.59
CA LYS A 21 3.33 2.88 7.52
C LYS A 21 2.59 1.61 7.13
N THR A 22 3.31 0.57 6.70
CA THR A 22 2.74 -0.73 6.35
C THR A 22 2.07 -1.39 7.56
N SER A 23 2.69 -1.34 8.75
CA SER A 23 2.09 -1.92 9.96
C SER A 23 0.76 -1.25 10.34
N ALA A 24 0.66 0.08 10.19
CA ALA A 24 -0.58 0.82 10.40
C ALA A 24 -1.64 0.42 9.37
N ALA A 25 -1.26 0.30 8.09
CA ALA A 25 -2.14 -0.19 7.04
C ALA A 25 -2.66 -1.61 7.32
N MET A 26 -1.79 -2.53 7.78
CA MET A 26 -2.19 -3.88 8.21
C MET A 26 -3.09 -3.87 9.46
N GLY A 27 -2.93 -2.90 10.36
CA GLY A 27 -3.85 -2.68 11.47
C GLY A 27 -5.27 -2.34 11.00
N GLU A 28 -5.40 -1.57 9.92
CA GLU A 28 -6.70 -1.29 9.29
C GLU A 28 -7.31 -2.55 8.65
N VAL A 29 -6.48 -3.42 8.05
CA VAL A 29 -6.96 -4.74 7.57
C VAL A 29 -7.59 -5.54 8.70
N LEU A 30 -6.90 -5.63 9.85
CA LEU A 30 -7.39 -6.38 11.00
C LEU A 30 -8.74 -5.85 11.47
N ARG A 31 -8.88 -4.52 11.59
CA ARG A 31 -10.13 -3.88 12.01
C ARG A 31 -11.25 -4.11 11.00
N ALA A 32 -10.99 -3.91 9.72
CA ALA A 32 -11.96 -4.11 8.64
C ALA A 32 -12.46 -5.56 8.61
N LYS A 33 -11.53 -6.54 8.70
CA LYS A 33 -11.87 -7.97 8.72
C LYS A 33 -12.67 -8.38 9.96
N ALA A 34 -12.36 -7.82 11.14
CA ALA A 34 -13.14 -8.05 12.34
C ALA A 34 -14.60 -7.56 12.21
N LEU A 35 -14.87 -6.61 11.33
CA LEU A 35 -16.20 -6.09 11.01
C LEU A 35 -16.82 -6.70 9.75
N GLY A 36 -16.25 -7.81 9.24
CA GLY A 36 -16.80 -8.53 8.09
C GLY A 36 -16.59 -7.85 6.73
N GLN A 37 -15.77 -6.79 6.65
CA GLN A 37 -15.49 -6.10 5.39
C GLN A 37 -14.61 -6.94 4.45
N ARG A 38 -14.76 -6.72 3.15
CA ARG A 38 -13.94 -7.33 2.11
C ARG A 38 -12.72 -6.44 1.86
N VAL A 39 -11.53 -7.02 2.00
CA VAL A 39 -10.26 -6.29 1.92
C VAL A 39 -9.41 -6.85 0.80
N GLY A 40 -8.80 -5.96 0.01
CA GLY A 40 -7.80 -6.29 -0.99
C GLY A 40 -6.47 -5.58 -0.69
N VAL A 41 -5.34 -6.26 -0.90
CA VAL A 41 -4.00 -5.68 -0.71
C VAL A 41 -3.13 -5.88 -1.94
N VAL A 42 -2.57 -4.80 -2.47
CA VAL A 42 -1.60 -4.84 -3.56
C VAL A 42 -0.27 -4.34 -3.03
N PHE A 43 0.75 -5.18 -3.09
CA PHE A 43 2.11 -4.81 -2.71
C PHE A 43 2.89 -4.42 -3.96
N PHE A 44 3.35 -3.17 -4.00
CA PHE A 44 4.28 -2.67 -5.01
C PHE A 44 5.71 -2.87 -4.53
N MET A 45 6.65 -3.02 -5.48
CA MET A 45 8.09 -3.11 -5.21
C MET A 45 8.50 -4.20 -4.19
N LYS A 46 7.63 -5.18 -3.90
CA LYS A 46 7.94 -6.27 -2.97
C LYS A 46 8.20 -7.54 -3.75
N GLY A 47 9.30 -8.22 -3.41
CA GLY A 47 9.56 -9.56 -3.91
C GLY A 47 8.58 -10.59 -3.35
N LYS A 48 8.47 -11.74 -4.02
CA LYS A 48 7.67 -12.91 -3.60
C LYS A 48 8.15 -13.59 -2.31
N ARG A 49 9.03 -12.95 -1.53
CA ARG A 49 9.53 -13.51 -0.27
C ARG A 49 8.38 -13.53 0.74
N LYS A 50 8.00 -14.70 1.25
CA LYS A 50 6.87 -14.88 2.18
C LYS A 50 7.12 -14.15 3.51
N GLY A 51 6.74 -12.87 3.58
CA GLY A 51 6.74 -12.07 4.81
C GLY A 51 5.69 -12.56 5.81
N ALA A 52 5.84 -12.18 7.08
CA ALA A 52 4.83 -12.49 8.10
C ALA A 52 3.46 -11.87 7.79
N GLU A 53 3.44 -10.75 7.07
CA GLU A 53 2.22 -10.08 6.63
C GLU A 53 1.41 -10.96 5.69
N TYR A 54 2.04 -11.61 4.70
CA TYR A 54 1.32 -12.45 3.73
C TYR A 54 0.63 -13.62 4.42
N ARG A 55 1.32 -14.27 5.37
CA ARG A 55 0.71 -15.33 6.20
C ARG A 55 -0.47 -14.81 7.02
N SER A 56 -0.35 -13.59 7.54
CA SER A 56 -1.44 -12.97 8.29
C SER A 56 -2.64 -12.68 7.40
N LEU A 57 -2.41 -12.19 6.17
CA LEU A 57 -3.46 -11.96 5.17
C LEU A 57 -4.15 -13.27 4.75
N GLU A 58 -3.38 -14.35 4.53
CA GLU A 58 -3.91 -15.69 4.23
C GLU A 58 -4.81 -16.18 5.36
N ASN A 59 -4.35 -16.11 6.61
CA ASN A 59 -5.12 -16.53 7.79
C ASN A 59 -6.42 -15.71 7.98
N LEU A 60 -6.41 -14.44 7.56
CA LEU A 60 -7.58 -13.56 7.62
C LEU A 60 -8.50 -13.71 6.40
N GLY A 61 -8.15 -14.54 5.40
CA GLY A 61 -8.89 -14.63 4.15
C GLY A 61 -8.96 -13.29 3.42
N VAL A 62 -7.83 -12.60 3.31
CA VAL A 62 -7.68 -11.34 2.57
C VAL A 62 -7.07 -11.64 1.21
N GLU A 63 -7.67 -11.12 0.14
CA GLU A 63 -7.10 -11.23 -1.19
C GLU A 63 -5.91 -10.30 -1.32
N TYR A 64 -4.78 -10.81 -1.81
CA TYR A 64 -3.61 -9.98 -2.02
C TYR A 64 -2.84 -10.38 -3.28
N ALA A 65 -2.17 -9.38 -3.85
CA ALA A 65 -1.28 -9.55 -4.99
C ALA A 65 0.07 -8.88 -4.69
N VAL A 66 1.16 -9.54 -5.09
CA VAL A 66 2.52 -9.06 -4.83
C VAL A 66 3.23 -8.83 -6.16
N PHE A 67 3.68 -7.60 -6.36
CA PHE A 67 4.43 -7.18 -7.53
C PHE A 67 5.77 -6.62 -7.11
N GLY A 68 6.82 -7.09 -7.78
CA GLY A 68 8.20 -6.76 -7.45
C GLY A 68 9.08 -8.00 -7.46
N ARG A 69 10.39 -7.78 -7.45
CA ARG A 69 11.38 -8.84 -7.62
C ARG A 69 11.92 -9.31 -6.28
N SER A 70 12.34 -10.57 -6.22
CA SER A 70 13.06 -11.11 -5.08
C SER A 70 14.53 -10.67 -5.12
N GLY A 71 14.89 -9.59 -4.42
CA GLY A 71 16.26 -9.10 -4.25
C GLY A 71 16.41 -7.57 -4.32
N PHE A 72 17.56 -7.04 -3.88
CA PHE A 72 17.99 -5.67 -4.18
C PHE A 72 18.86 -5.70 -5.45
N LEU A 73 18.74 -4.74 -6.37
CA LEU A 73 19.54 -4.74 -7.60
C LEU A 73 20.22 -3.41 -7.92
N SER A 74 21.40 -3.57 -8.52
CA SER A 74 22.23 -2.59 -9.21
C SER A 74 22.23 -2.91 -10.72
N GLY A 75 22.05 -1.92 -11.60
CA GLY A 75 22.18 -2.06 -13.07
C GLY A 75 20.95 -1.65 -13.88
N ALA A 76 21.10 -1.45 -15.20
CA ALA A 76 20.07 -0.92 -16.11
C ALA A 76 18.93 -1.92 -16.44
N ASP A 77 19.24 -3.21 -16.61
CA ASP A 77 18.24 -4.26 -16.86
C ASP A 77 17.26 -4.41 -15.69
N ALA A 78 17.75 -4.08 -14.49
CA ALA A 78 16.98 -4.15 -13.29
C ALA A 78 15.89 -3.08 -13.22
N GLU A 79 16.17 -1.87 -13.71
CA GLU A 79 15.23 -0.76 -13.75
C GLU A 79 14.08 -1.03 -14.74
N THR A 80 14.39 -1.63 -15.89
CA THR A 80 13.39 -1.98 -16.91
C THR A 80 12.36 -2.97 -16.36
N GLN A 81 12.80 -3.99 -15.63
CA GLN A 81 11.90 -5.00 -15.06
C GLN A 81 11.05 -4.43 -13.92
N ASP A 82 11.60 -3.56 -13.08
CA ASP A 82 10.84 -2.92 -12.00
C ASP A 82 9.75 -2.00 -12.54
N LYS A 83 10.01 -1.27 -13.63
CA LYS A 83 8.99 -0.48 -14.34
C LYS A 83 7.86 -1.36 -14.86
N VAL A 84 8.18 -2.51 -15.46
CA VAL A 84 7.17 -3.46 -15.95
C VAL A 84 6.29 -3.98 -14.80
N LEU A 85 6.91 -4.43 -13.71
CA LEU A 85 6.17 -4.96 -12.56
C LEU A 85 5.33 -3.90 -11.85
N ALA A 86 5.84 -2.67 -11.73
CA ALA A 86 5.09 -1.56 -11.16
C ALA A 86 3.89 -1.18 -12.03
N ARG A 87 4.02 -1.22 -13.37
CA ARG A 87 2.88 -1.03 -14.29
C ARG A 87 1.86 -2.16 -14.18
N GLN A 88 2.29 -3.42 -14.09
CA GLN A 88 1.37 -4.53 -13.86
C GLN A 88 0.62 -4.40 -12.53
N ALA A 89 1.30 -3.95 -11.47
CA ALA A 89 0.68 -3.65 -10.18
C ALA A 89 -0.36 -2.54 -10.29
N LEU A 90 -0.06 -1.48 -11.05
CA LEU A 90 -0.98 -0.37 -11.33
C LEU A 90 -2.22 -0.82 -12.10
N GLU A 91 -2.04 -1.62 -13.15
CA GLU A 91 -3.13 -2.20 -13.96
C GLU A 91 -4.02 -3.11 -13.11
N TYR A 92 -3.40 -4.01 -12.34
CA TYR A 92 -4.11 -4.88 -11.42
C TYR A 92 -4.89 -4.08 -10.35
N SER A 93 -4.26 -3.04 -9.78
CA SER A 93 -4.91 -2.12 -8.85
C SER A 93 -6.16 -1.51 -9.49
N GLY A 94 -6.04 -0.95 -10.69
CA GLY A 94 -7.19 -0.40 -11.42
C GLY A 94 -8.31 -1.43 -11.65
N ALA A 95 -7.97 -2.67 -11.96
CA ALA A 95 -8.94 -3.75 -12.16
C ALA A 95 -9.67 -4.11 -10.85
N ILE A 96 -8.96 -4.26 -9.73
CA ILE A 96 -9.60 -4.63 -8.46
C ILE A 96 -10.48 -3.52 -7.91
N LEU A 97 -10.09 -2.24 -8.06
CA LEU A 97 -10.91 -1.10 -7.62
C LEU A 97 -12.26 -1.09 -8.37
N LYS A 98 -12.24 -1.39 -9.68
CA LYS A 98 -13.45 -1.43 -10.53
C LYS A 98 -14.31 -2.68 -10.33
N SER A 99 -13.79 -3.71 -9.66
CA SER A 99 -14.51 -4.98 -9.51
C SER A 99 -15.71 -4.91 -8.55
N GLY A 100 -15.79 -3.90 -7.69
CA GLY A 100 -16.84 -3.77 -6.66
C GLY A 100 -16.78 -4.83 -5.55
N ARG A 101 -15.70 -5.62 -5.50
CA ARG A 101 -15.53 -6.75 -4.55
C ARG A 101 -14.98 -6.34 -3.20
N PHE A 102 -14.48 -5.11 -3.05
CA PHE A 102 -13.76 -4.66 -1.86
C PHE A 102 -14.38 -3.42 -1.25
N ASP A 103 -14.40 -3.40 0.07
CA ASP A 103 -14.80 -2.25 0.89
C ASP A 103 -13.55 -1.44 1.31
N LEU A 104 -12.38 -2.09 1.40
CA LEU A 104 -11.08 -1.48 1.64
C LEU A 104 -10.01 -2.05 0.69
N VAL A 105 -9.23 -1.18 0.05
CA VAL A 105 -8.06 -1.57 -0.74
C VAL A 105 -6.80 -0.88 -0.23
N ILE A 106 -5.73 -1.65 -0.02
CA ILE A 106 -4.41 -1.14 0.36
C ILE A 106 -3.47 -1.26 -0.82
N LEU A 107 -2.84 -0.14 -1.18
CA LEU A 107 -1.79 -0.04 -2.18
C LEU A 107 -0.48 0.21 -1.44
N ASP A 108 0.14 -0.86 -0.94
CA ASP A 108 1.35 -0.79 -0.12
C ASP A 108 2.56 -0.52 -1.02
N GLU A 109 3.39 0.44 -0.62
CA GLU A 109 4.60 0.89 -1.33
C GLU A 109 4.38 1.53 -2.71
N ILE A 110 3.12 1.84 -3.08
CA ILE A 110 2.81 2.54 -4.34
C ILE A 110 3.47 3.91 -4.43
N ILE A 111 3.60 4.61 -3.29
CA ILE A 111 4.26 5.92 -3.22
C ILE A 111 5.77 5.77 -3.46
N ASN A 112 6.37 4.67 -3.02
CA ASN A 112 7.78 4.39 -3.36
C ASN A 112 7.94 4.09 -4.85
N ALA A 113 7.01 3.36 -5.47
CA ALA A 113 7.04 3.14 -6.92
C ALA A 113 6.98 4.46 -7.70
N GLN A 114 6.20 5.43 -7.22
CA GLN A 114 6.19 6.78 -7.76
C GLN A 114 7.50 7.53 -7.50
N TYR A 115 8.03 7.49 -6.28
CA TYR A 115 9.26 8.18 -5.91
C TYR A 115 10.46 7.74 -6.76
N TYR A 116 10.57 6.44 -7.05
CA TYR A 116 11.62 5.89 -7.90
C TYR A 116 11.35 6.03 -9.41
N GLY A 117 10.27 6.73 -9.82
CA GLY A 117 9.95 6.96 -11.22
C GLY A 117 9.51 5.70 -11.98
N LEU A 118 9.04 4.66 -11.27
CA LEU A 118 8.54 3.43 -11.89
C LEU A 118 7.12 3.62 -12.45
N ILE A 119 6.34 4.48 -11.80
CA ILE A 119 5.01 4.96 -12.22
C ILE A 119 4.93 6.48 -12.00
N LEU A 120 3.99 7.15 -12.65
CA LEU A 120 3.81 8.59 -12.49
C LEU A 120 2.85 8.89 -11.34
N ALA A 121 3.01 10.04 -10.69
CA ALA A 121 2.05 10.48 -9.68
C ALA A 121 0.63 10.65 -10.26
N ASP A 122 0.53 11.07 -11.52
CA ASP A 122 -0.76 11.19 -12.23
C ASP A 122 -1.45 9.83 -12.40
N ASP A 123 -0.69 8.73 -12.47
CA ASP A 123 -1.27 7.38 -12.52
C ASP A 123 -1.94 7.03 -11.18
N ILE A 124 -1.31 7.41 -10.07
CA ILE A 124 -1.88 7.24 -8.73
C ILE A 124 -3.13 8.12 -8.57
N VAL A 125 -3.07 9.38 -9.00
CA VAL A 125 -4.21 10.30 -8.94
C VAL A 125 -5.39 9.75 -9.76
N LYS A 126 -5.15 9.16 -10.94
CA LYS A 126 -6.20 8.48 -11.73
C LYS A 126 -6.83 7.32 -10.96
N LEU A 127 -6.06 6.52 -10.23
CA LEU A 127 -6.60 5.47 -9.36
C LEU A 127 -7.47 6.05 -8.24
N MET A 128 -7.01 7.11 -7.58
CA MET A 128 -7.76 7.80 -6.51
C MET A 128 -9.09 8.34 -7.01
N VAL A 129 -9.12 8.92 -8.21
CA VAL A 129 -10.33 9.47 -8.83
C VAL A 129 -11.29 8.37 -9.29
N SER A 130 -10.78 7.23 -9.77
CA SER A 130 -11.60 6.13 -10.29
C SER A 130 -12.14 5.16 -9.24
N LYS A 131 -11.77 5.35 -7.96
CA LYS A 131 -12.25 4.51 -6.86
C LYS A 131 -13.78 4.60 -6.71
N PRO A 132 -14.51 3.49 -6.50
CA PRO A 132 -15.94 3.52 -6.19
C PRO A 132 -16.26 4.31 -4.91
N ASN A 133 -17.44 4.95 -4.88
CA ASN A 133 -17.83 5.85 -3.79
C ASN A 133 -17.76 5.20 -2.40
N GLY A 134 -18.22 3.95 -2.23
CA GLY A 134 -18.27 3.27 -0.92
C GLY A 134 -16.96 2.62 -0.46
N MET A 135 -15.95 2.51 -1.33
CA MET A 135 -14.71 1.79 -1.03
C MET A 135 -13.66 2.73 -0.45
N SER A 136 -12.97 2.36 0.62
CA SER A 136 -11.82 3.14 1.13
C SER A 136 -10.50 2.66 0.53
N MET A 137 -9.50 3.54 0.46
CA MET A 137 -8.17 3.27 -0.08
C MET A 137 -7.08 3.73 0.88
N ILE A 138 -6.03 2.93 1.07
CA ILE A 138 -4.83 3.33 1.82
C ILE A 138 -3.61 3.22 0.90
N LEU A 139 -2.83 4.29 0.80
CA LEU A 139 -1.58 4.33 0.05
C LEU A 139 -0.41 4.48 1.02
N THR A 140 0.66 3.70 0.82
CA THR A 140 1.85 3.78 1.67
C THR A 140 3.13 4.01 0.87
N GLY A 141 4.14 4.58 1.52
CA GLY A 141 5.52 4.70 1.02
C GLY A 141 6.25 5.88 1.65
N LYS A 142 7.44 6.25 1.19
CA LYS A 142 8.29 7.22 1.89
C LYS A 142 7.95 8.67 1.56
N THR A 143 7.98 9.03 0.28
CA THR A 143 7.89 10.43 -0.17
C THR A 143 6.78 10.57 -1.20
N ALA A 144 5.62 11.08 -0.77
CA ALA A 144 4.46 11.27 -1.63
C ALA A 144 4.56 12.57 -2.44
N ASP A 145 4.25 12.50 -3.73
CA ASP A 145 4.03 13.69 -4.56
C ASP A 145 2.87 14.53 -3.99
N LYS A 146 3.02 15.85 -4.05
CA LYS A 146 2.03 16.83 -3.56
C LYS A 146 0.63 16.58 -4.12
N ARG A 147 0.51 16.19 -5.39
CA ARG A 147 -0.77 15.90 -6.05
C ARG A 147 -1.52 14.73 -5.40
N ILE A 148 -0.79 13.76 -4.85
CA ILE A 148 -1.36 12.62 -4.12
C ILE A 148 -1.85 13.12 -2.75
N LEU A 149 -1.06 13.93 -2.06
CA LEU A 149 -1.39 14.48 -0.74
C LEU A 149 -2.64 15.37 -0.79
N GLU A 150 -2.71 16.28 -1.76
CA GLU A 150 -3.84 17.19 -1.96
C GLU A 150 -5.16 16.46 -2.22
N ARG A 151 -5.10 15.22 -2.72
CA ARG A 151 -6.28 14.42 -3.06
C ARG A 151 -6.69 13.46 -1.94
N ALA A 152 -5.85 13.25 -0.93
CA ALA A 152 -6.15 12.38 0.19
C ALA A 152 -7.11 13.05 1.18
N ASP A 153 -8.04 12.27 1.75
CA ASP A 153 -8.90 12.73 2.84
C ASP A 153 -8.14 12.76 4.19
N GLN A 154 -7.15 11.88 4.35
CA GLN A 154 -6.30 11.82 5.53
C GLN A 154 -4.84 11.60 5.12
N VAL A 155 -3.93 12.38 5.70
CA VAL A 155 -2.49 12.20 5.55
C VAL A 155 -1.86 11.99 6.91
N CYS A 156 -1.09 10.92 7.08
CA CYS A 156 -0.27 10.68 8.26
C CYS A 156 1.20 10.65 7.86
N VAL A 157 2.00 11.45 8.56
CA VAL A 157 3.45 11.53 8.35
C VAL A 157 4.17 10.78 9.47
N PHE A 158 4.89 9.72 9.12
CA PHE A 158 5.72 8.95 10.01
C PHE A 158 7.12 9.55 10.00
N HIS A 159 7.51 10.21 11.07
CA HIS A 159 8.85 10.80 11.22
C HIS A 159 9.80 9.86 11.95
N LYS A 160 11.00 9.64 11.41
CA LYS A 160 12.06 8.89 12.08
C LYS A 160 12.76 9.74 13.15
N ILE A 161 12.24 9.74 14.38
CA ILE A 161 12.90 10.39 15.52
C ILE A 161 14.14 9.59 15.99
N LYS A 162 14.03 8.25 16.03
CA LYS A 162 15.12 7.31 16.33
C LYS A 162 14.80 5.94 15.75
N HIS A 163 15.82 5.19 15.35
CA HIS A 163 15.64 3.81 14.90
C HIS A 163 16.78 2.90 15.42
N PRO A 164 16.51 1.64 15.83
CA PRO A 164 17.57 0.71 16.26
C PRO A 164 18.69 0.53 15.22
N TYR A 165 18.34 0.61 13.94
CA TYR A 165 19.30 0.59 12.83
C TYR A 165 20.35 1.71 12.92
N ASP A 166 20.00 2.88 13.45
CA ASP A 166 20.96 3.99 13.66
C ASP A 166 22.06 3.61 14.68
N LYS A 167 21.85 2.52 15.44
CA LYS A 167 22.83 1.92 16.38
C LYS A 167 23.43 0.60 15.86
N GLY A 168 23.29 0.31 14.56
CA GLY A 168 23.77 -0.94 13.96
C GLY A 168 22.94 -2.18 14.27
N ILE A 169 21.75 -2.03 14.87
CA ILE A 169 20.85 -3.16 15.13
C ILE A 169 20.03 -3.44 13.86
N PHE A 170 20.28 -4.59 13.24
CA PHE A 170 19.59 -5.03 12.04
C PHE A 170 18.15 -5.50 12.31
N ALA A 171 17.45 -5.85 11.23
CA ALA A 171 16.05 -6.28 11.25
C ALA A 171 15.83 -7.47 12.19
N ARG A 172 14.75 -7.42 12.98
CA ARG A 172 14.39 -8.44 13.98
C ARG A 172 13.10 -9.16 13.60
N LYS A 173 13.09 -10.48 13.71
CA LYS A 173 11.91 -11.33 13.46
C LYS A 173 10.75 -10.94 14.38
N GLY A 174 9.55 -10.80 13.82
CA GLY A 174 8.33 -10.42 14.52
C GLY A 174 8.19 -8.91 14.77
N ILE A 175 9.22 -8.12 14.43
CA ILE A 175 9.17 -6.66 14.47
C ILE A 175 9.37 -6.12 13.06
N ASP A 176 10.54 -6.35 12.47
CA ASP A 176 10.91 -5.75 11.18
C ASP A 176 10.60 -6.67 9.98
N PHE A 177 10.36 -7.97 10.22
CA PHE A 177 9.91 -8.96 9.23
C PHE A 177 9.29 -10.22 9.88
#